data_AF-A0A147BPB2-F1
#
_entry.id   AF-A0A147BPB2-F1
#
_cell.length_a   1.000
_cell.length_b   1.000
_cell.length_c   1.000
_cell.angle_alpha   90.00
_cell.angle_beta   90.00
_cell.angle_gamma   90.00
#
_symmetry.space_group_name_H-M   'P 1'
#
loop_
_entity.id
_entity.type
_entity.pdbx_description
1 polymer ?
#
loop_
_entity_poly.entity_id
_entity_poly.type
_entity_poly.pdbx_seq_one_letter_code
_entity_poly.pdbx_strand_id
1 'polypeptide(L)'
;IVYFVGWLASKFLKVHSCVGTAQECALRTETACFSEGHQVLLYLSVKGTADSDLGNLSVPSASFRLFVEACEEVFETSINNLISKESVGRTLCVLFHQKIPKSLTVCDQRVCDDLFSLIARVRLYWFVRKINAELFDTAAKCKARQQVHRLRM
;
A
#
# COMPACT_ATOMS: atom_id res chain seq x y z
N ILE A 1 -3.11 -0.98 -8.17
CA ILE A 1 -2.99 -1.58 -6.82
C ILE A 1 -1.95 -2.70 -6.73
N VAL A 2 -1.96 -3.68 -7.66
CA VAL A 2 -1.05 -4.85 -7.64
C VAL A 2 0.43 -4.51 -7.46
N TYR A 3 0.95 -3.55 -8.23
CA TYR A 3 2.34 -3.07 -8.08
C TYR A 3 2.66 -2.58 -6.66
N PHE A 4 1.77 -1.76 -6.08
CA PHE A 4 1.94 -1.24 -4.73
C PHE A 4 1.95 -2.37 -3.70
N VAL A 5 1.05 -3.34 -3.82
CA VAL A 5 1.00 -4.49 -2.92
C VAL A 5 2.29 -5.31 -3.01
N GLY A 6 2.81 -5.57 -4.22
CA GLY A 6 4.08 -6.27 -4.41
C GLY A 6 5.28 -5.50 -3.84
N TRP A 7 5.32 -4.18 -4.06
CA TRP A 7 6.34 -3.32 -3.44
C TRP A 7 6.23 -3.32 -1.91
N LEU A 8 5.03 -3.25 -1.35
CA LEU A 8 4.77 -3.25 0.08
C LEU A 8 5.24 -4.56 0.72
N ALA A 9 4.89 -5.70 0.11
CA ALA A 9 5.37 -7.01 0.52
C ALA A 9 6.90 -7.06 0.50
N SER A 10 7.53 -6.59 -0.58
CA SER A 10 9.00 -6.57 -0.69
C SER A 10 9.67 -5.69 0.37
N LYS A 11 9.03 -4.60 0.81
CA LYS A 11 9.57 -3.69 1.84
C LYS A 11 9.36 -4.24 3.23
N PHE A 12 8.19 -4.82 3.49
CA PHE A 12 7.81 -5.36 4.77
C PHE A 12 8.58 -6.64 5.09
N LEU A 13 8.56 -7.61 4.17
CA LEU A 13 9.14 -8.93 4.36
C LEU A 13 10.67 -8.96 4.35
N LYS A 14 11.33 -7.92 3.81
CA LYS A 14 12.81 -7.78 3.88
C LYS A 14 13.36 -7.73 5.31
N VAL A 15 12.54 -7.34 6.28
CA VAL A 15 12.94 -7.19 7.69
C VAL A 15 12.76 -8.52 8.45
N HIS A 16 12.05 -9.49 7.89
CA HIS A 16 11.77 -10.76 8.54
C HIS A 16 12.80 -11.84 8.15
N SER A 17 13.55 -12.33 9.14
CA SER A 17 14.65 -13.30 8.97
C SER A 17 14.22 -14.65 8.38
N CYS A 18 12.96 -15.05 8.59
CA CYS A 18 12.35 -16.26 8.04
C CYS A 18 12.19 -16.25 6.50
N VAL A 19 12.41 -15.10 5.85
CA VAL A 19 12.29 -14.98 4.38
C VAL A 19 13.62 -15.37 3.68
N GLY A 20 14.74 -15.38 4.40
CA GLY A 20 16.07 -15.70 3.86
C GLY A 20 16.49 -17.18 3.97
N THR A 21 15.89 -17.95 4.87
CA THR A 21 16.18 -19.36 5.10
C THR A 21 14.92 -20.16 4.81
N ALA A 22 14.97 -21.04 3.81
CA ALA A 22 13.83 -21.82 3.34
C ALA A 22 13.02 -22.47 4.49
N GLN A 23 11.83 -21.94 4.77
CA GLN A 23 10.63 -22.67 5.19
C GLN A 23 9.47 -21.66 5.31
N GLU A 24 8.49 -21.81 4.41
CA GLU A 24 7.07 -21.47 4.61
C GLU A 24 6.77 -20.34 5.61
N CYS A 25 6.90 -19.08 5.18
CA CYS A 25 6.26 -17.98 5.89
C CYS A 25 4.73 -18.09 5.68
N ALA A 26 4.05 -18.97 6.40
CA ALA A 26 2.60 -19.14 6.34
C ALA A 26 1.89 -17.86 6.81
N LEU A 27 1.31 -17.07 5.88
CA LEU A 27 0.31 -16.05 6.22
C LEU A 27 -0.95 -16.78 6.70
N ARG A 28 -1.00 -17.11 7.99
CA ARG A 28 -2.17 -17.78 8.59
C ARG A 28 -3.20 -16.74 8.95
N THR A 29 -4.24 -16.64 8.12
CA THR A 29 -5.50 -15.97 8.48
C THR A 29 -6.37 -16.93 9.26
N GLU A 30 -6.34 -16.86 10.59
CA GLU A 30 -7.07 -17.79 11.49
C GLU A 30 -8.61 -17.71 11.40
N THR A 31 -9.20 -16.91 10.50
CA THR A 31 -10.67 -16.80 10.36
C THR A 31 -11.17 -16.69 8.92
N ALA A 32 -10.44 -17.16 7.92
CA ALA A 32 -10.98 -17.31 6.57
C ALA A 32 -10.92 -18.78 6.15
N CYS A 33 -12.07 -19.47 6.19
CA CYS A 33 -12.21 -20.78 5.57
C CYS A 33 -11.90 -20.65 4.07
N PHE A 34 -10.75 -21.18 3.66
CA PHE A 34 -10.50 -21.50 2.25
C PHE A 34 -10.32 -23.01 2.16
N SER A 35 -11.41 -23.65 1.73
CA SER A 35 -11.46 -25.06 1.37
C SER A 35 -10.52 -25.35 0.20
N GLU A 36 -9.66 -26.32 0.45
CA GLU A 36 -9.01 -27.28 -0.45
C GLU A 36 -8.25 -26.74 -1.68
N GLY A 37 -6.93 -26.81 -1.59
CA GLY A 37 -6.07 -26.91 -2.78
C GLY A 37 -4.87 -25.96 -2.81
N HIS A 38 -3.98 -26.03 -1.81
CA HIS A 38 -2.55 -25.71 -1.97
C HIS A 38 -2.23 -24.35 -2.63
N GLN A 39 -2.50 -23.23 -1.96
CA GLN A 39 -1.81 -21.96 -2.28
C GLN A 39 -0.59 -21.78 -1.39
N VAL A 40 0.47 -22.47 -1.82
CA VAL A 40 1.82 -22.40 -1.28
C VAL A 40 2.31 -20.95 -1.34
N LEU A 41 2.69 -20.41 -0.19
CA LEU A 41 3.57 -19.26 -0.09
C LEU A 41 4.93 -19.63 -0.65
N LEU A 42 5.17 -19.27 -1.91
CA LEU A 42 6.53 -19.16 -2.41
C LEU A 42 6.67 -17.90 -3.25
N TYR A 43 7.49 -17.01 -2.70
CA TYR A 43 8.29 -16.05 -3.42
C TYR A 43 8.74 -16.62 -4.76
N LEU A 44 8.14 -16.12 -5.82
CA LEU A 44 8.68 -16.28 -7.16
C LEU A 44 9.49 -15.04 -7.48
N SER A 45 10.79 -15.10 -7.17
CA SER A 45 11.77 -14.60 -8.12
C SER A 45 11.71 -15.53 -9.33
N VAL A 46 10.73 -15.34 -10.22
CA VAL A 46 10.80 -15.97 -11.54
C VAL A 46 11.94 -15.28 -12.27
N LYS A 47 13.14 -15.87 -12.21
CA LYS A 47 14.03 -15.78 -13.37
C LYS A 47 13.35 -16.61 -14.46
N GLY A 48 12.53 -15.96 -15.29
CA GLY A 48 11.80 -16.63 -16.36
C GLY A 48 11.34 -15.65 -17.42
N THR A 49 12.23 -15.43 -18.39
CA THR A 49 12.02 -15.33 -19.84
C THR A 49 10.82 -14.58 -20.43
N ALA A 50 10.11 -13.74 -19.68
CA ALA A 50 9.03 -12.91 -20.20
C ALA A 50 9.37 -11.43 -20.08
N ASP A 51 9.36 -10.75 -21.23
CA ASP A 51 9.52 -9.31 -21.46
C ASP A 51 8.44 -8.49 -20.72
N SER A 52 8.48 -8.44 -19.40
CA SER A 52 7.77 -7.43 -18.63
C SER A 52 8.71 -6.80 -17.61
N ASP A 53 9.01 -5.52 -17.82
CA ASP A 53 9.89 -4.67 -17.02
C ASP A 53 9.35 -4.36 -15.60
N LEU A 54 8.50 -5.23 -15.04
CA LEU A 54 8.04 -5.16 -13.66
C LEU A 54 9.10 -5.61 -12.64
N GLY A 55 10.36 -5.71 -13.07
CA GLY A 55 11.59 -5.76 -12.26
C GLY A 55 11.46 -6.53 -10.95
N ASN A 56 11.51 -7.86 -10.98
CA ASN A 56 11.63 -8.73 -9.80
C ASN A 56 10.64 -8.46 -8.64
N LEU A 57 9.51 -7.79 -8.87
CA LEU A 57 8.55 -7.52 -7.81
C LEU A 57 7.80 -8.79 -7.45
N SER A 58 7.78 -9.10 -6.15
CA SER A 58 7.06 -10.23 -5.60
C SER A 58 5.57 -10.14 -5.95
N VAL A 59 5.00 -11.24 -6.47
CA VAL A 59 3.54 -11.36 -6.63
C VAL A 59 2.94 -11.70 -5.26
N PRO A 60 2.14 -10.80 -4.66
CA PRO A 60 1.56 -11.02 -3.33
C PRO A 60 0.41 -12.03 -3.38
N SER A 61 0.14 -12.72 -2.26
CA SER A 61 -1.03 -13.60 -2.15
C SER A 61 -2.34 -12.82 -2.25
N ALA A 62 -3.41 -13.52 -2.66
CA ALA A 62 -4.75 -12.93 -2.75
C ALA A 62 -5.20 -12.32 -1.41
N SER A 63 -4.95 -13.01 -0.29
CA SER A 63 -5.30 -12.52 1.06
C SER A 63 -4.55 -11.25 1.44
N PHE A 64 -3.24 -11.15 1.13
CA PHE A 64 -2.47 -9.95 1.40
C PHE A 64 -2.94 -8.79 0.52
N ARG A 65 -3.27 -9.07 -0.76
CA ARG A 65 -3.86 -8.09 -1.66
C ARG A 65 -5.19 -7.56 -1.13
N LEU A 66 -6.12 -8.44 -0.74
CA LEU A 66 -7.42 -8.05 -0.19
C LEU A 66 -7.27 -7.22 1.09
N PHE A 67 -6.33 -7.58 1.96
CA PHE A 67 -6.02 -6.79 3.15
C PHE A 67 -5.58 -5.36 2.80
N VAL A 68 -4.65 -5.22 1.84
CA VAL A 68 -4.18 -3.90 1.42
C VAL A 68 -5.30 -3.11 0.73
N GLU A 69 -6.10 -3.75 -0.13
CA GLU A 69 -7.26 -3.14 -0.77
C GLU A 69 -8.28 -2.60 0.26
N ALA A 70 -8.55 -3.35 1.32
CA ALA A 70 -9.42 -2.87 2.40
C ALA A 70 -8.81 -1.67 3.14
N CYS A 71 -7.49 -1.64 3.34
CA CYS A 71 -6.81 -0.45 3.89
C CYS A 71 -6.91 0.76 2.96
N GLU A 72 -6.83 0.55 1.63
CA GLU A 72 -7.03 1.63 0.66
C GLU A 72 -8.43 2.23 0.74
N GLU A 73 -9.46 1.39 0.83
CA GLU A 73 -10.84 1.86 0.97
C GLU A 73 -11.03 2.71 2.23
N VAL A 74 -10.45 2.28 3.37
CA VAL A 74 -10.48 3.07 4.60
C VAL A 74 -9.74 4.39 4.43
N PHE A 75 -8.60 4.39 3.74
CA PHE A 75 -7.84 5.61 3.45
C PHE A 75 -8.65 6.59 2.60
N GLU A 76 -9.15 6.15 1.45
CA GLU A 76 -9.86 6.99 0.48
C GLU A 76 -11.13 7.60 1.09
N THR A 77 -11.88 6.82 1.87
CA THR A 77 -13.11 7.28 2.54
C THR A 77 -12.86 8.22 3.70
N SER A 78 -11.65 8.22 4.28
CA SER A 78 -11.35 8.98 5.51
C SER A 78 -10.48 10.21 5.26
N ILE A 79 -9.59 10.20 4.26
CA ILE A 79 -8.49 11.16 4.17
C ILE A 79 -8.95 12.63 4.05
N ASN A 80 -10.04 12.89 3.32
CA ASN A 80 -10.58 14.24 3.16
C ASN A 80 -11.04 14.85 4.50
N ASN A 81 -11.50 14.01 5.43
CA ASN A 81 -11.92 14.42 6.76
C ASN A 81 -10.76 14.49 7.77
N LEU A 82 -9.60 13.96 7.40
CA LEU A 82 -8.43 13.86 8.27
C LEU A 82 -7.32 14.86 7.94
N ILE A 83 -7.21 15.31 6.69
CA ILE A 83 -6.06 16.11 6.23
C ILE A 83 -5.82 17.39 7.02
N SER A 84 -6.87 18.02 7.56
CA SER A 84 -6.77 19.24 8.35
C SER A 84 -6.51 19.01 9.84
N LYS A 85 -6.43 17.75 10.28
CA LYS A 85 -6.26 17.39 11.69
C LYS A 85 -4.80 17.14 12.03
N GLU A 86 -4.44 17.35 13.29
CA GLU A 86 -3.15 16.89 13.81
C GLU A 86 -3.11 15.36 13.90
N SER A 87 -1.90 14.80 13.92
CA SER A 87 -1.67 13.36 14.13
C SER A 87 -2.37 12.45 13.11
N VAL A 88 -2.52 12.89 11.85
CA VAL A 88 -3.21 12.16 10.77
C VAL A 88 -2.78 10.70 10.67
N GLY A 89 -1.48 10.43 10.71
CA GLY A 89 -0.94 9.07 10.64
C GLY A 89 -1.45 8.16 11.76
N ARG A 90 -1.44 8.66 13.00
CA ARG A 90 -1.95 7.93 14.17
C ARG A 90 -3.45 7.66 14.04
N THR A 91 -4.22 8.68 13.69
CA THR A 91 -5.67 8.56 13.52
C THR A 91 -6.03 7.56 12.42
N LEU A 92 -5.28 7.57 11.32
CA LEU A 92 -5.45 6.61 10.23
C LEU A 92 -5.14 5.17 10.67
N CYS A 93 -4.05 4.95 11.43
CA CYS A 93 -3.76 3.62 11.98
C CYS A 93 -4.87 3.14 12.94
N VAL A 94 -5.45 4.03 13.75
CA VAL A 94 -6.60 3.69 14.61
C VAL A 94 -7.79 3.25 13.75
N LEU A 95 -8.08 3.95 12.65
CA LEU A 95 -9.17 3.57 11.74
C LEU A 95 -8.91 2.21 11.08
N PHE A 96 -7.67 1.93 10.67
CA PHE A 96 -7.31 0.62 10.15
C PHE A 96 -7.55 -0.47 11.21
N HIS A 97 -7.13 -0.26 12.46
CA HIS A 97 -7.40 -1.21 13.54
C HIS A 97 -8.88 -1.45 13.82
N GLN A 98 -9.73 -0.45 13.63
CA GLN A 98 -11.17 -0.55 13.87
C GLN A 98 -11.89 -1.28 12.73
N LYS A 99 -11.47 -1.05 11.49
CA LYS A 99 -12.19 -1.50 10.29
C LYS A 99 -11.62 -2.75 9.64
N ILE A 100 -10.34 -3.05 9.87
CA ILE A 100 -9.64 -4.14 9.19
C ILE A 100 -9.38 -5.29 10.16
N PRO A 101 -9.80 -6.53 9.83
CA PRO A 101 -9.50 -7.71 10.63
C PRO A 101 -7.99 -7.89 10.83
N LYS A 102 -7.56 -8.12 12.07
CA LYS A 102 -6.15 -8.35 12.43
C LYS A 102 -5.74 -9.82 12.22
N SER A 103 -6.03 -10.34 11.04
CA SER A 103 -5.82 -11.76 10.72
C SER A 103 -4.47 -12.05 10.07
N LEU A 104 -3.62 -11.04 9.82
CA LEU A 104 -2.32 -11.26 9.21
C LEU A 104 -1.24 -11.61 10.25
N THR A 105 -0.66 -12.78 10.06
CA THR A 105 0.52 -13.26 10.78
C THR A 105 1.67 -13.50 9.80
N VAL A 106 2.89 -13.20 10.24
CA VAL A 106 4.12 -13.49 9.51
C VAL A 106 5.06 -14.12 10.53
N CYS A 107 5.47 -15.37 10.29
CA CYS A 107 6.37 -16.12 11.18
C CYS A 107 5.82 -16.19 12.62
N ASP A 108 4.52 -16.52 12.70
CA ASP A 108 3.71 -16.61 13.93
C ASP A 108 3.61 -15.31 14.76
N GLN A 109 4.05 -14.18 14.19
CA GLN A 109 3.92 -12.86 14.79
C GLN A 109 2.80 -12.07 14.11
N ARG A 110 2.01 -11.36 14.93
CA ARG A 110 1.04 -10.38 14.42
C ARG A 110 1.79 -9.17 13.87
N VAL A 111 1.50 -8.83 12.61
CA VAL A 111 2.24 -7.78 11.88
C VAL A 111 1.39 -6.58 11.48
N CYS A 112 0.10 -6.60 11.83
CA CYS A 112 -0.84 -5.56 11.39
C CYS A 112 -0.42 -4.16 11.84
N ASP A 113 0.14 -3.98 13.03
CA ASP A 113 0.50 -2.67 13.58
C ASP A 113 1.61 -1.99 12.75
N ASP A 114 2.67 -2.72 12.43
CA ASP A 114 3.78 -2.24 11.59
C ASP A 114 3.32 -2.03 10.14
N LEU A 115 2.49 -2.94 9.63
CA LEU A 115 1.99 -2.88 8.27
C LEU A 115 1.02 -1.70 8.08
N PHE A 116 0.12 -1.45 9.02
CA PHE A 116 -0.75 -0.27 9.03
C PHE A 116 0.06 1.02 9.09
N SER A 117 1.10 1.06 9.93
CA SER A 117 1.99 2.21 10.02
C SER A 117 2.74 2.46 8.70
N LEU A 118 3.18 1.41 8.01
CA LEU A 118 3.81 1.52 6.70
C LEU A 118 2.82 2.00 5.63
N ILE A 119 1.62 1.42 5.56
CA ILE A 119 0.57 1.82 4.61
C ILE A 119 0.19 3.29 4.82
N ALA A 120 -0.11 3.69 6.07
CA ALA A 120 -0.49 5.05 6.42
C ALA A 120 0.55 6.06 5.95
N ARG A 121 1.83 5.81 6.25
CA ARG A 121 2.94 6.68 5.86
C ARG A 121 3.08 6.82 4.34
N VAL A 122 3.05 5.71 3.60
CA VAL A 122 3.21 5.73 2.14
C VAL A 122 2.04 6.42 1.46
N ARG A 123 0.81 6.16 1.94
CA ARG A 123 -0.40 6.76 1.37
C ARG A 123 -0.50 8.25 1.65
N LEU A 124 -0.18 8.69 2.86
CA LEU A 124 -0.10 10.11 3.16
C LEU A 124 0.96 10.83 2.29
N TYR A 125 2.14 10.22 2.12
CA TYR A 125 3.18 10.78 1.26
C TYR A 125 2.70 10.94 -0.19
N TRP A 126 2.09 9.90 -0.78
CA TRP A 126 1.57 9.98 -2.15
C TRP A 126 0.41 10.95 -2.30
N PHE A 127 -0.46 11.03 -1.30
CA PHE A 127 -1.57 11.97 -1.29
C PHE A 127 -1.09 13.42 -1.28
N VAL A 128 -0.12 13.75 -0.41
CA VAL A 128 0.48 15.09 -0.39
C VAL A 128 1.19 15.39 -1.71
N ARG A 129 1.90 14.42 -2.30
CA ARG A 129 2.50 14.61 -3.63
C ARG A 129 1.47 14.90 -4.71
N LYS A 130 0.34 14.21 -4.70
CA LYS A 130 -0.78 14.45 -5.63
C LYS A 130 -1.32 15.87 -5.47
N ILE A 131 -1.63 16.29 -4.23
CA ILE A 131 -2.12 17.65 -3.95
C ILE A 131 -1.12 18.70 -4.43
N ASN A 132 0.16 18.53 -4.13
CA ASN A 132 1.19 19.48 -4.53
C ASN A 132 1.31 19.59 -6.06
N ALA A 133 1.18 18.48 -6.79
CA ALA A 133 1.17 18.49 -8.24
C ALA A 133 -0.06 19.23 -8.80
N GLU A 134 -1.25 18.98 -8.26
CA GLU A 134 -2.48 19.66 -8.66
C GLU A 134 -2.44 21.17 -8.40
N LEU A 135 -1.88 21.58 -7.25
CA LEU A 135 -1.66 23.00 -6.93
C LEU A 135 -0.67 23.66 -7.89
N PHE A 136 0.44 22.98 -8.22
CA PHE A 136 1.43 23.48 -9.15
C PHE A 136 0.85 23.68 -10.56
N ASP A 137 0.12 22.69 -11.07
CA ASP A 137 -0.53 22.76 -12.37
C ASP A 137 -1.57 23.88 -12.42
N THR A 138 -2.33 24.07 -11.34
CA THR A 138 -3.31 25.15 -11.23
C THR A 138 -2.62 26.52 -11.27
N ALA A 139 -1.52 26.68 -10.53
CA ALA A 139 -0.74 27.91 -10.55
C ALA A 139 -0.15 28.20 -11.94
N ALA A 140 0.34 27.17 -12.64
CA ALA A 140 0.85 27.30 -14.01
C ALA A 140 -0.26 27.75 -14.99
N LYS A 141 -1.45 27.14 -14.92
CA LYS A 141 -2.62 27.54 -15.72
C LYS A 141 -3.06 28.98 -15.45
N CYS A 142 -3.06 29.40 -14.18
CA CYS A 142 -3.37 30.78 -13.82
C CYS A 142 -2.36 31.78 -14.42
N LYS A 143 -1.05 31.49 -14.35
CA LYS A 143 -0.01 32.33 -14.96
C LYS A 143 -0.15 32.42 -16.48
N ALA A 144 -0.42 31.31 -17.16
CA ALA A 144 -0.62 31.28 -18.61
C ALA A 144 -1.81 32.14 -19.05
N ARG A 145 -2.94 32.07 -18.32
CA ARG A 145 -4.12 32.92 -18.58
C ARG A 145 -3.80 34.42 -18.40
N GLN A 146 -3.04 34.78 -17.37
CA GLN A 146 -2.61 36.16 -17.15
C GLN A 146 -1.70 36.68 -18.27
N GLN A 147 -0.78 35.83 -18.78
CA GLN A 147 0.06 36.20 -19.92
C GLN A 147 -0.75 36.41 -21.21
N VAL A 148 -1.71 35.54 -21.52
CA VAL A 148 -2.59 35.70 -22.70
C VAL A 148 -3.42 36.98 -22.60
N HIS A 149 -3.89 37.34 -21.40
CA HIS A 149 -4.63 38.59 -21.20
C HIS A 149 -3.75 39.82 -21.44
N ARG A 150 -2.49 39.80 -21.01
CA ARG A 150 -1.53 40.89 -21.23
C ARG A 150 -1.12 41.06 -22.70
N LEU A 151 -1.11 39.98 -23.49
CA LEU A 151 -0.77 40.02 -24.92
C LEU A 151 -1.96 40.40 -25.83
N ARG A 152 -3.17 40.48 -25.27
CA ARG A 152 -4.40 40.89 -25.99
C ARG A 152 -4.80 42.35 -25.71
N MET A 153 -4.02 43.06 -24.90
CA MET A 153 -4.08 44.52 -24.73
C MET A 153 -2.95 45.16 -25.52
#